data_AF-A0A6I2MMQ5-F1
#
_entry.id   AF-A0A6I2MMQ5-F1
#
_cell.length_a   1.000
_cell.length_b   1.000
_cell.length_c   1.000
_cell.angle_alpha   90.00
_cell.angle_beta   90.00
_cell.angle_gamma   90.00
#
_symmetry.space_group_name_H-M   'P 1'
#
loop_
_entity.id
_entity.type
_entity.pdbx_description
1 polymer ?
#
loop_
_entity_poly.entity_id
_entity_poly.type
_entity_poly.pdbx_seq_one_letter_code
_entity_poly.pdbx_strand_id
1 'polypeptide(L)'
;MKTKATLLIICAFGLFPTCHAQSKTKQDSSAQMNLLDEQTKMFSGIFKLAGAGEENPLAGAQNYLELIEKMDAPEEQKQQLRDMYNVYDSSLDPKKKDSLKLAVDKMLNNAMEKTKNDPQQ
;
A
#
# COMPACT_ATOMS: atom_id res chain seq x y z
N MET A 1 21.48 9.13 5.77
CA MET A 1 21.93 7.86 5.17
C MET A 1 21.28 6.63 5.78
N LYS A 2 20.97 6.61 7.10
CA LYS A 2 20.33 5.46 7.77
C LYS A 2 18.89 5.17 7.32
N THR A 3 18.10 6.23 7.05
CA THR A 3 16.68 6.12 6.64
C THR A 3 16.48 5.50 5.25
N LYS A 4 17.43 5.74 4.32
CA LYS A 4 17.36 5.19 2.95
C LYS A 4 17.63 3.69 2.92
N ALA A 5 18.45 3.18 3.85
CA ALA A 5 18.70 1.74 3.97
C ALA A 5 17.48 1.00 4.54
N THR A 6 16.74 1.61 5.46
CA THR A 6 15.55 1.00 6.08
C THR A 6 14.40 0.80 5.10
N LEU A 7 14.16 1.77 4.19
CA LEU A 7 13.12 1.66 3.15
C LEU A 7 13.37 0.48 2.19
N LEU A 8 14.63 0.23 1.88
CA LEU A 8 15.06 -0.83 0.95
C LEU A 8 14.88 -2.23 1.56
N ILE A 9 15.03 -2.35 2.88
CA ILE A 9 14.84 -3.61 3.60
C ILE A 9 13.36 -3.99 3.67
N ILE A 10 12.45 -3.03 3.84
CA ILE A 10 10.99 -3.31 3.87
C ILE A 10 10.49 -3.77 2.49
N CYS A 11 11.03 -3.22 1.39
CA CYS A 11 10.74 -3.69 0.04
C CYS A 11 11.25 -5.12 -0.23
N ALA A 12 12.34 -5.55 0.42
CA ALA A 12 12.95 -6.87 0.20
C ALA A 12 12.22 -8.03 0.92
N PHE A 13 11.50 -7.75 2.01
CA PHE A 13 10.78 -8.78 2.77
C PHE A 13 9.37 -9.10 2.25
N GLY A 14 8.88 -8.37 1.24
CA GLY A 14 7.58 -8.62 0.60
C GLY A 14 7.49 -9.83 -0.33
N LEU A 15 8.58 -10.60 -0.50
CA LEU A 15 8.67 -11.70 -1.49
C LEU A 15 8.67 -13.10 -0.87
N PHE A 16 8.27 -13.27 0.40
CA PHE A 16 8.04 -14.61 0.95
C PHE A 16 6.57 -15.00 0.83
N PRO A 17 6.18 -15.88 -0.13
CA PRO A 17 4.87 -16.50 -0.07
C PRO A 17 4.90 -17.51 1.09
N THR A 18 4.46 -17.09 2.28
CA THR A 18 4.13 -18.02 3.35
C THR A 18 2.89 -18.80 2.91
N CYS A 19 3.12 -19.99 2.36
CA CYS A 19 2.09 -20.98 2.08
C CYS A 19 1.48 -21.45 3.42
N HIS A 20 0.45 -20.75 3.88
CA HIS A 20 -0.39 -21.23 4.96
C HIS A 20 -1.32 -22.30 4.40
N ALA A 21 -1.03 -23.56 4.73
CA ALA A 21 -1.94 -24.68 4.50
C ALA A 21 -3.33 -24.34 5.09
N GLN A 22 -4.36 -24.38 4.24
CA GLN A 22 -5.74 -24.06 4.61
C GLN A 22 -6.25 -24.95 5.75
N SER A 23 -6.48 -24.37 6.93
CA SER A 23 -7.55 -24.83 7.81
C SER A 23 -8.84 -24.15 7.35
N LYS A 24 -9.83 -24.95 6.95
CA LYS A 24 -11.11 -24.47 6.42
C LYS A 24 -11.93 -23.79 7.53
N THR A 25 -11.87 -22.47 7.60
CA THR A 25 -12.98 -21.68 8.14
C THR A 25 -13.64 -20.98 6.96
N LYS A 26 -14.88 -21.37 6.65
CA LYS A 26 -15.73 -20.64 5.69
C LYS A 26 -16.00 -19.26 6.30
N GLN A 27 -15.12 -18.31 6.04
CA GLN A 27 -15.40 -16.90 6.24
C GLN A 27 -16.12 -16.43 4.98
N ASP A 28 -17.32 -15.87 5.13
CA ASP A 28 -18.08 -15.25 4.05
C ASP A 28 -17.22 -14.18 3.36
N SER A 29 -16.66 -14.55 2.20
CA SER A 29 -15.69 -13.77 1.43
C SER A 29 -16.40 -12.73 0.56
N SER A 30 -17.21 -11.84 1.15
CA SER A 30 -17.84 -10.76 0.37
C SER A 30 -16.99 -9.49 0.26
N ALA A 31 -15.91 -9.36 1.04
CA ALA A 31 -14.83 -8.41 0.81
C ALA A 31 -13.51 -9.03 1.30
N GLN A 32 -12.58 -9.29 0.37
CA GLN A 32 -11.24 -9.72 0.75
C GLN A 32 -10.56 -8.55 1.50
N MET A 33 -10.08 -8.80 2.72
CA MET A 33 -9.36 -7.78 3.50
C MET A 33 -8.19 -7.22 2.69
N ASN A 34 -8.01 -5.90 2.75
CA ASN A 34 -6.93 -5.21 2.05
C ASN A 34 -5.59 -5.54 2.70
N LEU A 35 -4.71 -6.23 1.97
CA LEU A 35 -3.44 -6.71 2.51
C LEU A 35 -2.52 -5.57 2.95
N LEU A 36 -2.55 -4.42 2.26
CA LEU A 36 -1.72 -3.27 2.60
C LEU A 36 -2.11 -2.69 3.96
N ASP A 37 -3.40 -2.69 4.27
CA ASP A 37 -3.92 -2.25 5.56
C ASP A 37 -3.50 -3.21 6.68
N GLU A 38 -3.66 -4.52 6.46
CA GLU A 38 -3.27 -5.53 7.44
C GLU A 38 -1.75 -5.56 7.69
N GLN A 39 -0.94 -5.42 6.64
CA GLN A 39 0.52 -5.31 6.77
C GLN A 39 0.92 -4.07 7.57
N THR A 40 0.30 -2.91 7.28
CA THR A 40 0.59 -1.67 8.00
C THR A 40 0.27 -1.82 9.48
N LYS A 41 -0.90 -2.35 9.80
CA LYS A 41 -1.34 -2.61 11.16
C LYS A 41 -0.41 -3.58 11.90
N MET A 42 -0.06 -4.69 11.25
CA MET A 42 0.84 -5.71 11.81
C MET A 42 2.21 -5.11 12.14
N PHE A 43 2.86 -4.46 11.18
CA PHE A 43 4.18 -3.87 11.38
C PHE A 43 4.14 -2.74 12.41
N SER A 44 3.09 -1.92 12.40
CA SER A 44 2.87 -0.86 13.40
C SER A 44 2.79 -1.46 14.81
N GLY A 45 2.11 -2.59 14.97
CA GLY A 45 2.08 -3.38 16.20
C GLY A 45 3.43 -3.97 16.60
N ILE A 46 4.19 -4.52 15.65
CA ILE A 46 5.54 -5.08 15.89
C ILE A 46 6.49 -3.98 16.39
N PHE A 47 6.51 -2.82 15.73
CA PHE A 47 7.36 -1.70 16.15
C PHE A 47 6.95 -1.16 17.53
N LYS A 48 5.65 -1.10 17.82
CA LYS A 48 5.17 -0.75 19.16
C LYS A 48 5.64 -1.75 20.21
N LEU A 49 5.55 -3.05 19.94
CA LEU A 49 6.02 -4.12 20.84
C LEU A 49 7.54 -4.09 21.03
N ALA A 50 8.28 -3.76 19.97
CA ALA A 50 9.74 -3.57 20.00
C ALA A 50 10.19 -2.29 20.73
N GLY A 51 9.25 -1.52 21.30
CA GLY A 51 9.54 -0.33 22.08
C GLY A 51 9.76 0.94 21.26
N ALA A 52 9.39 0.96 19.97
CA ALA A 52 9.61 2.11 19.11
C ALA A 52 8.81 3.35 19.55
N GLY A 53 7.73 3.22 20.33
CA GLY A 53 7.00 4.38 20.88
C GLY A 53 6.64 5.43 19.81
N GLU A 54 7.11 6.66 20.00
CA GLU A 54 6.98 7.78 19.04
C GLU A 54 7.92 7.66 17.82
N GLU A 55 9.02 6.90 17.94
CA GLU A 55 9.98 6.60 16.87
C GLU A 55 9.53 5.44 15.97
N ASN A 56 8.24 5.08 16.02
CA ASN A 56 7.69 4.04 15.15
C ASN A 56 7.85 4.49 13.69
N PRO A 57 8.55 3.72 12.83
CA PRO A 57 8.80 4.12 11.44
C PRO A 57 7.52 4.15 10.59
N LEU A 58 6.43 3.55 11.07
CA LEU A 58 5.10 3.64 10.47
C LEU A 58 4.20 4.67 11.17
N ALA A 59 4.78 5.48 12.06
CA ALA A 59 4.10 6.54 12.82
C ALA A 59 2.81 6.08 13.50
N GLY A 60 2.75 4.81 13.93
CA GLY A 60 1.58 4.22 14.57
C GLY A 60 0.35 4.11 13.66
N ALA A 61 0.49 4.18 12.34
CA ALA A 61 -0.60 4.02 11.38
C ALA A 61 -1.34 2.68 11.57
N GLN A 62 -2.67 2.70 11.40
CA GLN A 62 -3.53 1.52 11.54
C GLN A 62 -3.97 0.93 10.21
N ASN A 63 -3.75 1.65 9.11
CA ASN A 63 -4.03 1.25 7.75
C ASN A 63 -3.07 1.97 6.79
N TYR A 64 -3.02 1.54 5.53
CA TYR A 64 -2.06 2.03 4.57
C TYR A 64 -2.29 3.51 4.21
N LEU A 65 -3.54 3.96 4.16
CA LEU A 65 -3.86 5.36 3.89
C LEU A 65 -3.33 6.28 4.99
N GLU A 66 -3.52 5.93 6.26
CA GLU A 66 -2.94 6.67 7.39
C GLU A 66 -1.41 6.71 7.33
N LEU A 67 -0.77 5.63 6.87
CA LEU A 67 0.67 5.61 6.68
C LEU A 67 1.08 6.63 5.62
N ILE A 68 0.43 6.66 4.46
CA ILE A 68 0.71 7.63 3.38
C ILE A 68 0.62 9.07 3.90
N GLU A 69 -0.41 9.39 4.69
CA GLU A 69 -0.57 10.74 5.23
C GLU A 69 0.57 11.13 6.18
N LYS A 70 0.99 10.20 7.03
CA LYS A 70 2.06 10.39 8.03
C LYS A 70 3.47 10.32 7.43
N MET A 71 3.63 9.84 6.20
CA MET A 71 4.93 9.80 5.53
C MET A 71 5.45 11.21 5.26
N ASP A 72 6.75 11.41 5.49
CA ASP A 72 7.47 12.58 5.02
C ASP A 72 7.86 12.37 3.54
N ALA A 73 6.92 12.65 2.64
CA ALA A 73 7.07 12.53 1.20
C ALA A 73 6.36 13.68 0.48
N PRO A 74 6.84 14.10 -0.72
CA PRO A 74 6.14 15.08 -1.54
C PRO A 74 4.69 14.65 -1.84
N GLU A 75 3.75 15.60 -1.87
CA GLU A 75 2.33 15.30 -2.11
C GLU A 75 2.07 14.58 -3.43
N GLU A 76 2.89 14.82 -4.45
CA GLU A 76 2.79 14.08 -5.71
C GLU A 76 3.03 12.57 -5.50
N GLN A 77 4.05 12.20 -4.71
CA GLN A 77 4.35 10.80 -4.41
C GLN A 77 3.25 10.18 -3.54
N LYS A 78 2.75 10.91 -2.54
CA LYS A 78 1.61 10.46 -1.74
C LYS A 78 0.37 10.21 -2.60
N GLN A 79 0.11 11.09 -3.57
CA GLN A 79 -1.01 10.94 -4.49
C GLN A 79 -0.86 9.69 -5.37
N GLN A 80 0.35 9.37 -5.83
CA GLN A 80 0.62 8.14 -6.58
C GLN A 80 0.35 6.89 -5.72
N LEU A 81 0.73 6.90 -4.45
CA LEU A 81 0.46 5.80 -3.52
C LEU A 81 -1.05 5.65 -3.23
N ARG A 82 -1.78 6.76 -3.09
CA ARG A 82 -3.25 6.77 -2.95
C ARG A 82 -3.94 6.20 -4.19
N ASP A 83 -3.50 6.60 -5.38
CA ASP A 83 -4.05 6.10 -6.65
C ASP A 83 -3.80 4.58 -6.79
N MET A 84 -2.60 4.10 -6.44
CA MET A 84 -2.27 2.66 -6.43
C MET A 84 -3.11 1.87 -5.40
N TYR A 85 -3.27 2.41 -4.19
CA TYR A 85 -4.13 1.81 -3.17
C TYR A 85 -5.57 1.68 -3.67
N ASN A 86 -6.11 2.71 -4.32
CA ASN A 86 -7.48 2.70 -4.84
C ASN A 86 -7.69 1.65 -5.94
N VAL A 87 -6.71 1.46 -6.84
CA VAL A 87 -6.73 0.37 -7.83
C VAL A 87 -6.76 -0.98 -7.12
N TYR A 88 -5.87 -1.19 -6.14
CA TYR A 88 -5.80 -2.44 -5.41
C TYR A 88 -7.10 -2.71 -4.62
N ASP A 89 -7.58 -1.77 -3.82
CA ASP A 89 -8.81 -1.92 -3.02
C ASP A 89 -10.03 -2.21 -3.90
N SER A 90 -10.15 -1.51 -5.03
CA SER A 90 -11.24 -1.74 -5.98
C SER A 90 -11.14 -3.10 -6.68
N SER A 91 -9.95 -3.68 -6.78
CA SER A 91 -9.77 -5.02 -7.38
C SER A 91 -10.18 -6.16 -6.45
N LEU A 92 -10.24 -5.92 -5.14
CA LEU A 92 -10.63 -6.91 -4.13
C LEU A 92 -12.14 -7.13 -4.05
N ASP A 93 -12.95 -6.17 -4.53
CA ASP A 93 -14.40 -6.27 -4.55
C ASP A 93 -14.91 -6.45 -6.00
N PRO A 94 -15.48 -7.63 -6.35
CA PRO A 94 -16.02 -7.85 -7.69
C PRO A 94 -17.18 -6.93 -8.07
N LYS A 95 -17.80 -6.22 -7.10
CA LYS A 95 -18.82 -5.20 -7.33
C LYS A 95 -18.25 -3.83 -7.66
N LYS A 96 -16.96 -3.59 -7.42
CA LYS A 96 -16.26 -2.32 -7.71
C LYS A 96 -15.57 -2.30 -9.08
N LYS A 97 -15.97 -3.14 -10.03
CA LYS A 97 -15.37 -3.21 -11.37
C LYS A 97 -15.34 -1.87 -12.11
N ASP A 98 -16.39 -1.07 -12.00
CA ASP A 98 -16.45 0.24 -12.64
C ASP A 98 -15.47 1.23 -11.99
N SER A 99 -15.39 1.23 -10.65
CA SER A 99 -14.40 2.02 -9.91
C SER A 99 -12.97 1.59 -10.23
N LEU A 100 -12.72 0.29 -10.35
CA LEU A 100 -11.43 -0.26 -10.75
C LEU A 100 -11.05 0.22 -12.16
N LYS A 101 -11.98 0.12 -13.12
CA LYS A 101 -11.77 0.60 -14.49
C LYS A 101 -11.38 2.07 -14.49
N LEU A 102 -12.13 2.90 -13.78
CA LEU A 102 -11.87 4.34 -13.68
C LEU A 102 -10.51 4.66 -13.04
N ALA A 103 -10.14 3.94 -11.98
CA ALA A 103 -8.84 4.11 -11.33
C ALA A 103 -7.67 3.72 -12.24
N VAL A 104 -7.79 2.60 -12.97
CA VAL A 104 -6.79 2.16 -13.96
C VAL A 104 -6.69 3.14 -15.12
N ASP A 105 -7.82 3.60 -15.68
CA ASP A 105 -7.86 4.54 -16.79
C ASP A 105 -7.17 5.86 -16.40
N LYS A 106 -7.44 6.38 -15.20
CA LYS A 106 -6.75 7.56 -14.64
C LYS A 106 -5.23 7.34 -14.56
N MET A 107 -4.81 6.18 -14.04
CA MET A 107 -3.38 5.87 -13.87
C MET A 107 -2.65 5.78 -15.22
N LEU A 108 -3.28 5.17 -16.23
CA LEU A 108 -2.74 5.07 -17.59
C LEU A 108 -2.68 6.43 -18.28
N ASN A 109 -3.74 7.24 -18.19
CA ASN A 109 -3.76 8.58 -18.78
C ASN A 109 -2.68 9.48 -18.18
N ASN A 110 -2.52 9.47 -16.85
CA ASN A 110 -1.45 10.20 -16.17
C ASN A 110 -0.06 9.74 -16.64
N ALA A 111 0.14 8.43 -16.82
CA ALA A 111 1.42 7.91 -17.33
C ALA A 111 1.68 8.35 -18.77
N MET A 112 0.68 8.32 -19.64
CA MET A 112 0.80 8.79 -21.02
C MET A 112 1.08 10.29 -21.11
N GLU A 113 0.42 11.11 -20.28
CA GLU A 113 0.67 12.55 -20.21
C GLU A 113 2.10 12.86 -19.72
N LYS A 114 2.57 12.13 -18.71
CA LYS A 114 3.96 12.25 -18.24
C LYS A 114 4.96 11.91 -19.34
N THR A 115 4.74 10.82 -20.08
CA THR A 115 5.61 10.44 -21.22
C THR A 115 5.58 11.47 -22.34
N LYS A 116 4.42 12.05 -22.68
CA LYS A 116 4.29 13.07 -23.74
C LYS A 116 4.96 14.40 -23.39
N ASN A 117 4.99 14.73 -22.11
CA ASN A 117 5.54 15.99 -21.62
C ASN A 117 6.98 15.85 -21.08
N ASP A 118 7.59 14.67 -21.21
CA ASP A 118 8.98 14.44 -20.83
C ASP A 118 9.91 15.02 -21.91
N PRO A 119 10.71 16.06 -21.60
CA PRO A 119 11.60 16.69 -22.57
C PRO A 119 12.79 15.81 -23.00
N GLN A 120 12.89 14.56 -22.52
CA GLN A 120 13.91 13.59 -22.94
C GLN A 120 13.47 12.62 -24.04
N GLN A 121 12.33 12.84 -24.71
CA GLN A 121 11.95 12.16 -25.96
C GLN A 121 12.17 13.01 -27.21
#